data_AF-A0A959Y7A0-F1
#
_entry.id   AF-A0A959Y7A0-F1
#
_cell.length_a   1.000
_cell.length_b   1.000
_cell.length_c   1.000
_cell.angle_alpha   90.00
_cell.angle_beta   90.00
_cell.angle_gamma   90.00
#
_symmetry.space_group_name_H-M   'P 1'
#
loop_
_entity.id
_entity.type
_entity.pdbx_description
1 polymer ?
#
loop_
_entity_poly.entity_id
_entity_poly.type
_entity_poly.pdbx_seq_one_letter_code
_entity_poly.pdbx_strand_id
1 'polypeptide(L)'
;VMDDPRINKPFFVPAVDSAKAREGDKVVVELGDWRDPRDLPRGRIVDVLGRAGEHDVEMHAILAEFGLPHDFPEDVVRAAGSIRDDRGGTEYAKRRDMREVPTLTIDPEDAKDLDDALSIRQLDNGLWEVGVHIADVSHYVKPGSRVDQEAVSRATSVYL
;
A
#
# COMPACT_ATOMS: atom_id res chain seq x y z
N VAL A 1 -13.04 13.17 20.30
CA VAL A 1 -13.01 11.89 21.05
C VAL A 1 -11.93 11.04 20.37
N MET A 2 -11.11 10.32 21.11
CA MET A 2 -10.11 9.44 20.51
C MET A 2 -10.75 8.08 20.19
N ASP A 3 -10.40 7.50 19.05
CA ASP A 3 -10.87 6.15 18.69
C ASP A 3 -10.23 5.07 19.56
N ASP A 4 -8.94 5.22 19.87
CA ASP A 4 -8.23 4.30 20.74
C ASP A 4 -8.67 4.50 22.21
N PRO A 5 -9.37 3.52 22.82
CA PRO A 5 -9.87 3.64 24.19
C PRO A 5 -8.75 3.71 25.24
N ARG A 6 -7.50 3.35 24.88
CA ARG A 6 -6.33 3.50 25.75
C ARG A 6 -6.00 4.98 25.99
N ILE A 7 -6.39 5.86 25.07
CA ILE A 7 -6.20 7.31 25.19
C ILE A 7 -7.46 7.93 25.81
N ASN A 8 -7.44 8.06 27.14
CA ASN A 8 -8.60 8.48 27.92
C ASN A 8 -8.72 10.00 28.15
N LYS A 9 -7.83 10.81 27.57
CA LYS A 9 -7.85 12.28 27.66
C LYS A 9 -8.17 12.89 26.30
N PRO A 10 -9.15 13.80 26.21
CA PRO A 10 -9.40 14.53 24.98
C PRO A 10 -8.27 15.55 24.72
N PHE A 11 -8.03 15.84 23.45
CA PHE A 11 -7.13 16.91 23.04
C PHE A 11 -7.85 18.25 22.97
N PHE A 12 -7.18 19.31 23.40
CA PHE A 12 -7.60 20.67 23.11
C PHE A 12 -6.98 21.13 21.79
N VAL A 13 -7.82 21.37 20.79
CA VAL A 13 -7.40 21.87 19.47
C VAL A 13 -7.90 23.29 19.28
N PRO A 14 -7.00 24.30 19.25
CA PRO A 14 -7.39 25.68 18.96
C PRO A 14 -7.91 25.86 17.55
N ALA A 15 -8.75 26.89 17.35
CA ALA A 15 -9.39 27.17 16.07
C ALA A 15 -8.40 27.36 14.90
N VAL A 16 -7.18 27.85 15.17
CA VAL A 16 -6.13 28.02 14.16
C VAL A 16 -5.54 26.70 13.68
N ASP A 17 -5.62 25.66 14.52
CA ASP A 17 -5.06 24.33 14.30
C ASP A 17 -6.14 23.30 13.96
N SER A 18 -7.37 23.75 13.64
CA SER A 18 -8.52 22.87 13.44
C SER A 18 -8.66 22.31 12.02
N ALA A 19 -7.84 22.75 11.08
CA ALA A 19 -7.92 22.40 9.66
C ALA A 19 -9.34 22.54 9.04
N LYS A 20 -10.20 23.40 9.62
CA LYS A 20 -11.63 23.56 9.24
C LYS A 20 -12.48 22.30 9.42
N ALA A 21 -12.04 21.34 10.24
CA ALA A 21 -12.83 20.17 10.61
C ALA A 21 -14.16 20.59 11.26
N ARG A 22 -15.19 19.79 11.04
CA ARG A 22 -16.54 20.00 11.59
C ARG A 22 -16.85 18.95 12.64
N GLU A 23 -17.81 19.26 13.49
CA GLU A 23 -18.30 18.29 14.48
C GLU A 23 -18.82 17.04 13.78
N GLY A 24 -18.31 15.87 14.17
CA GLY A 24 -18.62 14.56 13.58
C GLY A 24 -17.69 14.15 12.43
N ASP A 25 -16.68 14.96 12.10
CA ASP A 25 -15.60 14.54 11.22
C ASP A 25 -14.57 13.70 12.00
N LYS A 26 -13.99 12.73 11.31
CA LYS A 26 -12.86 11.92 11.76
C LYS A 26 -11.57 12.60 11.30
N VAL A 27 -10.62 12.75 12.22
CA VAL A 27 -9.43 13.58 12.01
C VAL A 27 -8.19 12.92 12.60
N VAL A 28 -7.04 13.21 12.00
CA VAL A 28 -5.74 12.83 12.57
C VAL A 28 -5.20 14.02 13.37
N VAL A 29 -4.87 13.77 14.63
CA VAL A 29 -4.36 14.79 15.56
C VAL A 29 -2.91 14.50 15.89
N GLU A 30 -2.05 15.50 15.65
CA GLU A 30 -0.67 15.52 16.12
C GLU A 30 -0.63 16.05 17.56
N LEU A 31 0.10 15.35 18.43
CA LEU A 31 0.34 15.77 19.81
C LEU A 31 1.30 16.98 19.82
N GLY A 32 0.80 18.10 20.34
CA GLY A 32 1.59 19.30 20.61
C GLY A 32 2.12 19.36 22.04
N ASP A 33 2.22 20.56 22.59
CA ASP A 33 2.66 20.78 23.98
C ASP A 33 1.75 20.05 24.99
N TRP A 34 2.36 19.19 25.81
CA TRP A 34 1.72 18.58 26.97
C TRP A 34 2.73 18.44 28.11
N ARG A 35 2.83 19.49 28.93
CA ARG A 35 3.88 19.63 29.96
C ARG A 35 3.42 19.17 31.34
N ASP A 36 2.14 19.35 31.65
CA ASP A 36 1.52 18.88 32.90
C ASP A 36 0.47 17.81 32.58
N PRO A 37 0.61 16.58 33.10
CA PRO A 37 -0.37 15.51 32.90
C PRO A 37 -1.78 15.85 33.41
N ARG A 38 -1.93 16.86 34.27
CA ARG A 38 -3.22 17.36 34.77
C ARG A 38 -3.97 18.18 33.72
N ASP A 39 -3.24 18.82 32.81
CA ASP A 39 -3.82 19.60 31.73
C ASP A 39 -4.29 18.72 30.57
N LEU A 40 -5.10 19.31 29.69
CA LEU A 40 -5.45 18.70 28.41
C LEU A 40 -4.26 18.83 27.45
N PRO A 41 -3.87 17.75 26.75
CA PRO A 41 -2.84 17.85 25.71
C PRO A 41 -3.31 18.79 24.60
N ARG A 42 -2.42 19.67 24.15
CA ARG A 42 -2.68 20.46 22.95
C ARG A 42 -2.57 19.56 21.73
N GLY A 43 -3.54 19.65 20.82
CA GLY A 43 -3.52 18.95 19.54
C GLY A 43 -3.52 19.90 18.36
N ARG A 44 -2.99 19.42 17.25
CA ARG A 44 -3.14 20.04 15.93
C ARG A 44 -3.75 19.04 14.97
N ILE A 45 -4.80 19.43 14.25
CA ILE A 45 -5.35 18.59 13.18
C ILE A 45 -4.41 18.69 12.00
N VAL A 46 -3.83 17.54 11.62
CA VAL A 46 -2.94 17.42 10.46
C VAL A 46 -3.66 16.87 9.25
N ASP A 47 -4.77 16.16 9.45
CA ASP A 47 -5.59 15.63 8.37
C ASP A 47 -7.06 15.49 8.76
N VAL A 48 -7.96 15.70 7.80
CA VAL A 48 -9.41 15.56 7.96
C VAL A 48 -9.88 14.45 7.02
N LEU A 49 -10.16 13.28 7.60
CA LEU A 49 -10.45 12.06 6.84
C LEU A 49 -11.85 12.10 6.21
N GLY A 50 -12.81 12.73 6.89
CA GLY A 50 -14.19 12.86 6.42
C GLY A 50 -15.22 12.59 7.50
N ARG A 51 -16.46 12.26 7.12
CA ARG A 51 -17.56 12.06 8.08
C ARG A 51 -17.46 10.69 8.75
N ALA A 52 -17.56 10.66 10.07
CA ALA A 52 -17.58 9.41 10.82
C ALA A 52 -18.75 8.50 10.37
N GLY A 53 -18.48 7.20 10.23
CA GLY A 53 -19.44 6.19 9.76
C GLY A 53 -19.47 5.98 8.24
N GLU A 54 -18.76 6.79 7.44
CA GLU A 54 -18.54 6.49 6.03
C GLU A 54 -17.47 5.40 5.87
N HIS A 55 -17.71 4.41 5.00
CA HIS A 55 -16.85 3.23 4.87
C HIS A 55 -15.37 3.58 4.62
N ASP A 56 -15.12 4.46 3.64
CA ASP A 56 -13.76 4.88 3.28
C ASP A 56 -13.08 5.65 4.43
N VAL A 57 -13.85 6.44 5.19
CA VAL A 57 -13.34 7.20 6.34
C VAL A 57 -12.92 6.27 7.47
N GLU A 58 -13.67 5.20 7.72
CA GLU A 58 -13.30 4.19 8.73
C GLU A 58 -12.05 3.42 8.30
N MET A 59 -11.93 3.06 7.02
CA MET A 59 -10.70 2.45 6.50
C MET A 59 -9.48 3.37 6.64
N HIS A 60 -9.59 4.63 6.23
CA HIS A 60 -8.50 5.59 6.37
C HIS A 60 -8.12 5.85 7.83
N ALA A 61 -9.08 5.82 8.75
CA ALA A 61 -8.79 5.95 10.17
C ALA A 61 -8.01 4.76 10.73
N ILE A 62 -8.34 3.53 10.31
CA ILE A 62 -7.56 2.34 10.67
C ILE A 62 -6.12 2.47 10.14
N LEU A 63 -5.96 2.87 8.87
CA LEU A 63 -4.63 3.08 8.29
C LEU A 63 -3.84 4.13 9.09
N ALA A 64 -4.47 5.25 9.44
CA ALA A 64 -3.83 6.30 10.23
C ALA A 64 -3.45 5.84 11.65
N GLU A 65 -4.30 5.04 12.31
CA GLU A 65 -4.02 4.49 13.65
C GLU A 65 -2.77 3.60 13.66
N PHE A 66 -2.59 2.78 12.62
CA PHE A 66 -1.41 1.92 12.47
C PHE A 66 -0.22 2.60 11.79
N GLY A 67 -0.33 3.89 11.44
CA GLY A 67 0.73 4.64 10.75
C GLY A 67 1.00 4.11 9.33
N LEU A 68 0.00 3.49 8.70
CA LEU A 68 0.09 2.95 7.36
C LEU A 68 -0.17 4.06 6.33
N PRO A 69 0.76 4.33 5.41
CA PRO A 69 0.57 5.36 4.39
C PRO A 69 -0.49 4.92 3.38
N HIS A 70 -1.56 5.70 3.25
CA HIS A 70 -2.62 5.43 2.26
C HIS A 70 -2.26 5.97 0.87
N ASP A 71 -1.55 7.09 0.81
CA ASP A 71 -1.12 7.73 -0.44
C ASP A 71 0.35 7.41 -0.80
N PHE A 72 0.64 7.43 -2.10
CA PHE A 72 2.01 7.38 -2.62
C PHE A 72 2.59 8.80 -2.80
N PRO A 73 3.83 9.06 -2.38
CA PRO A 73 4.51 10.32 -2.69
C PRO A 73 4.57 10.60 -4.20
N GLU A 74 4.39 11.87 -4.59
CA GLU A 74 4.34 12.23 -6.03
C GLU A 74 5.58 11.83 -6.82
N ASP A 75 6.76 11.86 -6.19
CA ASP A 75 8.02 11.47 -6.81
C ASP A 75 8.07 9.96 -7.06
N VAL A 76 7.48 9.15 -6.17
CA VAL A 76 7.28 7.70 -6.38
C VAL A 76 6.33 7.46 -7.56
N VAL A 77 5.20 8.17 -7.61
CA VAL A 77 4.22 8.05 -8.71
C VAL A 77 4.86 8.41 -10.05
N ARG A 78 5.64 9.51 -10.10
CA ARG A 78 6.39 9.89 -11.32
C ARG A 78 7.44 8.86 -11.70
N ALA A 79 8.16 8.30 -10.73
CA ALA A 79 9.16 7.27 -10.98
C ALA A 79 8.52 6.00 -11.55
N ALA A 80 7.42 5.54 -10.97
CA ALA A 80 6.66 4.39 -11.46
C ALA A 80 6.13 4.63 -12.88
N GLY A 81 5.55 5.80 -13.16
CA GLY A 81 5.07 6.17 -14.50
C GLY A 81 6.17 6.31 -15.57
N SER A 82 7.45 6.37 -15.15
CA SER A 82 8.60 6.42 -16.05
C SER A 82 9.16 5.03 -16.39
N ILE A 83 8.69 3.97 -15.72
CA ILE A 83 9.08 2.60 -16.02
C ILE A 83 8.58 2.26 -17.41
N ARG A 84 9.52 1.93 -18.31
CA ARG A 84 9.18 1.58 -19.69
C ARG A 84 8.65 0.16 -19.75
N ASP A 85 7.57 -0.01 -20.48
CA ASP A 85 7.16 -1.31 -20.98
C ASP A 85 8.08 -1.70 -22.14
N ASP A 86 8.97 -2.63 -21.89
CA ASP A 86 9.91 -3.18 -22.86
C ASP A 86 9.45 -4.54 -23.40
N ARG A 87 8.13 -4.81 -23.39
CA ARG A 87 7.54 -5.97 -24.09
C ARG A 87 7.92 -5.93 -25.57
N GLY A 88 8.96 -6.71 -25.92
CA GLY A 88 9.50 -6.83 -27.27
C GLY A 88 11.01 -6.56 -27.35
N GLY A 89 11.63 -6.98 -28.44
CA GLY A 89 13.04 -6.66 -28.73
C GLY A 89 14.06 -7.54 -28.03
N THR A 90 15.16 -6.95 -27.56
CA THR A 90 16.36 -7.67 -27.10
C THR A 90 16.15 -8.43 -25.78
N GLU A 91 15.14 -8.08 -24.99
CA GLU A 91 14.92 -8.70 -23.69
C GLU A 91 14.33 -10.12 -23.83
N TYR A 92 13.44 -10.33 -24.81
CA TYR A 92 12.94 -11.67 -25.13
C TYR A 92 14.05 -12.63 -25.58
N ALA A 93 15.06 -12.11 -26.28
CA ALA A 93 16.19 -12.92 -26.75
C ALA A 93 17.06 -13.47 -25.60
N LYS A 94 16.97 -12.90 -24.39
CA LYS A 94 17.71 -13.37 -23.20
C LYS A 94 16.92 -14.38 -22.37
N ARG A 95 15.63 -14.57 -22.66
CA ARG A 95 14.69 -15.31 -21.83
C ARG A 95 14.28 -16.61 -22.50
N ARG A 96 13.93 -17.61 -21.69
CA ARG A 96 13.31 -18.84 -22.20
C ARG A 96 11.88 -18.50 -22.64
N ASP A 97 11.56 -18.82 -23.88
CA ASP A 97 10.21 -18.65 -24.40
C ASP A 97 9.30 -19.78 -23.90
N MET A 98 8.25 -19.40 -23.16
CA MET A 98 7.25 -20.30 -22.58
C MET A 98 5.84 -20.01 -23.11
N ARG A 99 5.69 -19.13 -24.12
CA ARG A 99 4.37 -18.64 -24.58
C ARG A 99 3.48 -19.75 -25.16
N GLU A 100 4.07 -20.80 -25.72
CA GLU A 100 3.35 -21.96 -26.26
C GLU A 100 3.05 -23.02 -25.18
N VAL A 101 3.52 -22.84 -23.94
CA VAL A 101 3.24 -23.75 -22.83
C VAL A 101 1.96 -23.30 -22.14
N PRO A 102 0.90 -24.15 -22.09
CA PRO A 102 -0.33 -23.82 -21.37
C PRO A 102 -0.03 -23.46 -19.92
N THR A 103 -0.32 -22.21 -19.57
CA THR A 103 0.00 -21.60 -18.27
C THR A 103 -1.23 -20.85 -17.78
N LEU A 104 -1.56 -21.00 -16.50
CA LEU A 104 -2.75 -20.41 -15.89
C LEU A 104 -2.45 -19.87 -14.48
N THR A 105 -3.25 -18.90 -14.03
CA THR A 105 -3.26 -18.41 -12.64
C THR A 105 -4.55 -18.90 -11.96
N ILE A 106 -4.57 -18.98 -10.63
CA ILE A 106 -5.75 -19.43 -9.86
C ILE A 106 -5.94 -18.46 -8.70
N ASP A 107 -6.81 -17.48 -8.91
CA ASP A 107 -6.96 -16.33 -8.02
C ASP A 107 -8.44 -16.03 -7.72
N PRO A 108 -8.76 -15.33 -6.61
CA PRO A 108 -10.08 -14.76 -6.37
C PRO A 108 -10.55 -13.83 -7.49
N GLU A 109 -11.87 -13.69 -7.65
CA GLU A 109 -12.48 -12.85 -8.71
C GLU A 109 -12.08 -11.36 -8.60
N ASP A 110 -11.79 -10.89 -7.39
CA ASP A 110 -11.43 -9.52 -7.07
C ASP A 110 -9.92 -9.26 -7.05
N ALA A 111 -9.09 -10.29 -7.30
CA ALA A 111 -7.64 -10.14 -7.39
C ALA A 111 -7.24 -9.23 -8.57
N LYS A 112 -6.31 -8.31 -8.33
CA LYS A 112 -5.82 -7.36 -9.36
C LYS A 112 -4.37 -7.59 -9.75
N ASP A 113 -3.65 -8.28 -8.88
CA ASP A 113 -2.23 -8.54 -8.85
C ASP A 113 -1.99 -10.05 -8.98
N LEU A 114 -1.85 -10.51 -10.22
CA LEU A 114 -1.61 -11.92 -10.54
C LEU A 114 -0.10 -12.16 -10.60
N ASP A 115 0.49 -12.49 -9.46
CA ASP A 115 1.94 -12.56 -9.28
C ASP A 115 2.54 -13.93 -9.66
N ASP A 116 1.73 -14.97 -9.71
CA ASP A 116 2.19 -16.32 -10.05
C ASP A 116 1.31 -17.02 -11.09
N ALA A 117 1.91 -18.00 -11.75
CA ALA A 117 1.23 -18.88 -12.69
C ALA A 117 1.81 -20.29 -12.64
N LEU A 118 0.99 -21.26 -13.06
CA LEU A 118 1.33 -22.67 -13.08
C LEU A 118 1.22 -23.24 -14.49
N SER A 119 2.16 -24.09 -14.86
CA SER A 119 2.08 -24.92 -16.05
C SER A 119 2.35 -26.37 -15.70
N ILE A 120 1.65 -27.30 -16.34
CA ILE A 120 1.87 -28.74 -16.18
C ILE A 120 1.88 -29.43 -17.54
N ARG A 121 2.90 -30.27 -17.79
CA ARG A 121 2.93 -31.13 -18.98
C ARG A 121 3.62 -32.45 -18.71
N GLN A 122 3.18 -33.49 -19.39
CA GLN A 122 3.86 -34.79 -19.38
C GLN A 122 5.01 -34.78 -20.40
N LEU A 123 6.15 -35.32 -20.02
CA LEU A 123 7.33 -35.48 -20.86
C LEU A 123 7.34 -36.85 -21.53
N ASP A 124 8.11 -36.99 -22.61
CA ASP A 124 8.22 -38.23 -23.39
C ASP A 124 8.71 -39.44 -22.58
N ASN A 125 9.45 -39.19 -21.49
CA ASN A 125 9.93 -40.21 -20.56
C ASN A 125 8.89 -40.62 -19.50
N GLY A 126 7.65 -40.14 -19.62
CA GLY A 126 6.56 -40.43 -18.69
C GLY A 126 6.56 -39.60 -17.41
N LEU A 127 7.58 -38.75 -17.19
CA LEU A 127 7.62 -37.84 -16.04
C LEU A 127 6.75 -36.61 -16.28
N TRP A 128 6.42 -35.90 -15.20
CA TRP A 128 5.70 -34.63 -15.25
C TRP A 128 6.68 -33.47 -15.05
N GLU A 129 6.56 -32.45 -15.88
CA GLU A 129 7.18 -31.14 -15.67
C GLU A 129 6.12 -30.21 -15.07
N VAL A 130 6.43 -29.65 -13.89
CA VAL A 130 5.64 -28.61 -13.23
C VAL A 130 6.45 -27.33 -13.26
N GLY A 131 5.88 -26.29 -13.85
CA GLY A 131 6.45 -24.95 -13.87
C GLY A 131 5.72 -24.05 -12.88
N VAL A 132 6.50 -23.37 -12.03
CA VAL A 132 6.03 -22.27 -11.18
C VAL A 132 6.65 -21.00 -11.75
N HIS A 133 5.80 -20.08 -12.20
CA HIS A 133 6.20 -18.84 -12.85
C HIS A 133 5.85 -17.70 -11.92
N ILE A 134 6.82 -16.86 -11.59
CA ILE A 134 6.62 -15.69 -10.72
C ILE A 134 6.85 -14.42 -11.54
N ALA A 135 6.03 -13.40 -11.32
CA ALA A 135 6.20 -12.08 -11.92
C ALA A 135 7.62 -11.56 -11.66
N ASP A 136 8.29 -11.13 -12.73
CA ASP A 136 9.66 -10.61 -12.65
C ASP A 136 9.66 -9.13 -12.24
N VAL A 137 9.21 -8.84 -11.02
CA VAL A 137 9.15 -7.48 -10.46
C VAL A 137 10.55 -6.84 -10.45
N SER A 138 11.60 -7.64 -10.23
CA SER A 138 13.00 -7.19 -10.21
C SER A 138 13.50 -6.65 -11.55
N HIS A 139 12.85 -7.04 -12.65
CA HIS A 139 13.11 -6.45 -13.97
C HIS A 139 12.73 -4.97 -13.99
N TYR A 140 11.63 -4.60 -13.35
CA TYR A 140 11.07 -3.25 -13.36
C TYR A 140 11.55 -2.39 -12.19
N VAL A 141 11.64 -2.98 -10.99
CA VAL A 141 12.05 -2.30 -9.76
C VAL A 141 13.52 -2.58 -9.51
N LYS A 142 14.38 -1.60 -9.82
CA LYS A 142 15.83 -1.73 -9.63
C LYS A 142 16.27 -1.31 -8.24
N PRO A 143 17.24 -2.00 -7.62
CA PRO A 143 17.80 -1.62 -6.33
C PRO A 143 18.24 -0.15 -6.31
N GLY A 144 17.87 0.57 -5.26
CA GLY A 144 18.16 1.98 -5.07
C GLY A 144 17.27 2.95 -5.87
N SER A 145 16.38 2.46 -6.74
CA SER A 145 15.39 3.30 -7.41
C SER A 145 14.38 3.89 -6.42
N ARG A 146 13.66 4.95 -6.82
CA ARG A 146 12.66 5.58 -5.92
C ARG A 146 11.51 4.62 -5.57
N VAL A 147 11.09 3.78 -6.53
CA VAL A 147 10.08 2.76 -6.31
C VAL A 147 10.58 1.67 -5.35
N ASP A 148 11.84 1.24 -5.48
CA ASP A 148 12.47 0.27 -4.57
C ASP A 148 12.53 0.79 -3.13
N GLN A 149 12.94 2.04 -2.93
CA GLN A 149 12.98 2.66 -1.61
C GLN A 149 11.60 2.71 -0.94
N GLU A 150 10.56 3.04 -1.70
CA GLU A 150 9.18 3.04 -1.21
C GLU A 150 8.70 1.62 -0.89
N ALA A 151 9.00 0.65 -1.77
CA ALA A 151 8.66 -0.76 -1.56
C ALA A 151 9.32 -1.32 -0.29
N VAL A 152 10.58 -0.98 -0.03
CA VAL A 152 11.28 -1.35 1.22
C VAL A 152 10.62 -0.70 2.44
N SER A 153 10.22 0.58 2.33
CA SER A 153 9.57 1.29 3.43
C SER A 153 8.20 0.72 3.79
N ARG A 154 7.42 0.28 2.79
CA ARG A 154 6.09 -0.34 3.00
C ARG A 154 6.18 -1.81 3.36
N ALA A 155 7.20 -2.50 2.84
CA ALA A 155 7.54 -3.91 3.02
C ALA A 155 6.50 -4.94 2.53
N THR A 156 5.20 -4.68 2.69
CA THR A 156 4.12 -5.59 2.33
C THR A 156 2.85 -4.83 1.97
N SER A 157 2.00 -5.47 1.16
CA SER A 157 0.64 -4.98 0.88
C SER A 157 -0.26 -5.22 2.10
N VAL A 158 -1.13 -4.25 2.39
CA VAL A 158 -2.16 -4.37 3.44
C VAL A 158 -3.52 -4.38 2.77
N TYR A 159 -4.30 -5.42 3.01
CA TYR A 159 -5.67 -5.59 2.53
C TYR A 159 -6.61 -5.43 3.72
N LEU A 160 -7.64 -4.57 3.58
CA LEU A 160 -8.62 -4.21 4.61
C LEU A 160 -10.02 -4.70 4.23
#